data_AF-A0A1F7J9S2-F1
#
_entry.id   AF-A0A1F7J9S2-F1
#
_cell.length_a   1.000
_cell.length_b   1.000
_cell.length_c   1.000
_cell.angle_alpha   90.00
_cell.angle_beta   90.00
_cell.angle_gamma   90.00
#
_symmetry.space_group_name_H-M   'P 1'
#
loop_
_entity.id
_entity.type
_entity.pdbx_description
1 polymer ?
#
loop_
_entity_poly.entity_id
_entity_poly.type
_entity_poly.pdbx_seq_one_letter_code
_entity_poly.pdbx_strand_id
1 'polypeptide(L)'
;MARLLGITLPDEKRIDYALTLLYGIGWSNVVKVLDQSKVQPSKRVKEVTEEEFKKITEVIEKNFKVEGELREQLTEDIKRLREIGSYRGSRHAKGLPVRGQRTKSNARTKRGKRKTVGALRKEAWAKLESGKPGATTGAAAEAPTEATEKPAK
;
A
#
# COMPACT_ATOMS: atom_id res chain seq x y z
N MET A 1 10.83 -21.71 8.26
CA MET A 1 10.38 -20.47 7.61
C MET A 1 9.62 -20.82 6.35
N ALA A 2 8.31 -21.00 6.47
CA ALA A 2 7.45 -21.21 5.31
C ALA A 2 7.18 -19.88 4.60
N ARG A 3 7.38 -19.83 3.27
CA ARG A 3 7.00 -18.69 2.43
C ARG A 3 5.77 -19.07 1.61
N LEU A 4 4.73 -18.25 1.68
CA LEU A 4 3.48 -18.47 0.97
C LEU A 4 3.17 -17.19 0.18
N LEU A 5 3.05 -17.31 -1.15
CA LEU A 5 2.67 -16.23 -2.07
C LEU A 5 3.51 -14.93 -1.90
N GLY A 6 4.82 -15.09 -1.65
CA GLY A 6 5.75 -13.96 -1.50
C GLY A 6 5.86 -13.40 -0.08
N ILE A 7 5.06 -13.88 0.89
CA ILE A 7 5.14 -13.47 2.30
C ILE A 7 5.71 -14.60 3.16
N THR A 8 6.58 -14.24 4.10
CA THR A 8 7.12 -15.17 5.09
C THR A 8 6.14 -15.31 6.24
N LEU A 9 5.66 -16.54 6.45
CA LEU A 9 4.78 -16.85 7.56
C LEU A 9 5.60 -17.12 8.83
N PRO A 10 5.18 -16.56 9.98
CA PRO A 10 5.82 -16.85 11.26
C PRO A 10 5.51 -18.29 11.70
N ASP A 11 6.58 -19.07 11.85
CA ASP A 11 6.55 -20.51 12.12
C ASP A 11 5.85 -20.88 13.46
N GLU A 12 5.88 -19.99 14.46
CA GLU A 12 5.32 -20.26 15.80
C GLU A 12 3.80 -20.18 15.88
N LYS A 13 3.17 -19.49 14.91
CA LYS A 13 1.73 -19.25 14.92
C LYS A 13 0.97 -20.47 14.37
N ARG A 14 -0.31 -20.54 14.75
CA ARG A 14 -1.27 -21.46 14.14
C ARG A 14 -1.55 -21.05 12.70
N ILE A 15 -1.86 -22.02 11.85
CA ILE A 15 -2.07 -21.80 10.41
C ILE A 15 -3.24 -20.84 10.15
N ASP A 16 -4.32 -20.99 10.91
CA ASP A 16 -5.51 -20.14 10.83
C ASP A 16 -5.15 -18.65 10.92
N TYR A 17 -4.39 -18.27 11.95
CA TYR A 17 -3.92 -16.92 12.14
C TYR A 17 -2.85 -16.53 11.11
N ALA A 18 -1.92 -17.44 10.81
CA ALA A 18 -0.83 -17.17 9.89
C ALA A 18 -1.35 -16.78 8.49
N LEU A 19 -2.39 -17.45 7.98
CA LEU A 19 -3.00 -17.13 6.69
C LEU A 19 -3.68 -15.75 6.67
N THR A 20 -4.19 -15.25 7.79
CA THR A 20 -4.80 -13.90 7.84
C THR A 20 -3.80 -12.75 7.68
N LEU A 21 -2.49 -13.05 7.77
CA LEU A 21 -1.45 -12.05 7.51
C LEU A 21 -1.33 -11.72 6.02
N LEU A 22 -1.85 -12.59 5.15
CA LEU A 22 -1.93 -12.36 3.71
C LEU A 22 -3.04 -11.34 3.41
N TYR A 23 -2.69 -10.29 2.68
CA TYR A 23 -3.60 -9.28 2.20
C TYR A 23 -4.63 -9.88 1.24
N GLY A 24 -5.91 -9.72 1.59
CA GLY A 24 -7.04 -10.32 0.88
C GLY A 24 -7.62 -11.55 1.57
N ILE A 25 -6.89 -12.15 2.51
CA ILE A 25 -7.35 -13.31 3.30
C ILE A 25 -7.71 -12.84 4.72
N GLY A 26 -8.99 -12.93 5.06
CA GLY A 26 -9.49 -12.69 6.42
C GLY A 26 -9.99 -13.98 7.07
N TRP A 27 -10.38 -13.88 8.35
CA TRP A 27 -10.86 -15.00 9.16
C TRP A 27 -11.95 -15.84 8.48
N SER A 28 -12.92 -15.20 7.82
CA SER A 28 -14.01 -15.89 7.12
C SER A 28 -13.53 -16.70 5.90
N ASN A 29 -12.47 -16.23 5.24
CA ASN A 29 -11.94 -16.87 4.04
C ASN A 29 -11.00 -18.01 4.44
N VAL A 30 -10.22 -17.82 5.50
CA VAL A 30 -9.32 -18.85 6.04
C VAL A 30 -10.06 -20.13 6.37
N VAL A 31 -11.19 -20.05 7.07
CA VAL A 31 -11.98 -21.25 7.43
C VAL A 31 -12.36 -22.02 6.16
N LYS A 32 -12.87 -21.33 5.13
CA LYS A 32 -13.24 -21.95 3.85
C LYS A 32 -12.05 -22.58 3.13
N VAL A 33 -10.90 -21.90 3.11
CA VAL A 33 -9.67 -22.41 2.48
C VAL A 33 -9.16 -23.65 3.20
N LEU A 34 -9.19 -23.66 4.53
CA LEU A 34 -8.76 -24.81 5.35
C LEU A 34 -9.70 -26.00 5.21
N ASP A 35 -11.01 -25.76 5.16
CA ASP A 35 -12.00 -26.81 4.91
C ASP A 35 -11.81 -27.46 3.54
N GLN A 36 -11.56 -26.66 2.50
CA GLN A 36 -11.31 -27.13 1.13
C GLN A 36 -9.99 -27.88 0.98
N SER A 37 -8.93 -27.40 1.65
CA SER A 37 -7.61 -28.04 1.65
C SER A 37 -7.52 -29.25 2.59
N LYS A 38 -8.55 -29.49 3.41
CA LYS A 38 -8.62 -30.55 4.43
C LYS A 38 -7.46 -30.49 5.44
N VAL A 39 -6.98 -29.29 5.75
CA VAL A 39 -5.90 -29.06 6.72
C VAL A 39 -6.51 -28.65 8.06
N GLN A 40 -6.03 -29.23 9.15
CA GLN A 40 -6.52 -28.88 10.49
C GLN A 40 -6.10 -27.45 10.89
N PRO A 41 -7.03 -26.59 11.36
CA PRO A 41 -6.74 -25.21 11.74
C PRO A 41 -5.82 -25.05 12.96
N SER A 42 -5.78 -26.06 13.83
CA SER A 42 -5.03 -26.06 15.09
C SER A 42 -3.53 -26.29 14.91
N LYS A 43 -3.11 -26.85 13.77
CA LYS A 43 -1.69 -27.14 13.50
C LYS A 43 -0.88 -25.84 13.46
N ARG A 44 0.39 -25.94 13.86
CA ARG A 44 1.36 -24.84 13.73
C ARG A 44 1.98 -24.84 12.35
N VAL A 45 2.43 -23.67 11.89
CA VAL A 45 3.09 -23.51 10.58
C VAL A 45 4.34 -24.39 10.44
N LYS A 46 5.06 -24.69 11.54
CA LYS A 46 6.20 -25.62 11.57
C LYS A 46 5.83 -27.07 11.23
N GLU A 47 4.61 -27.48 11.55
CA GLU A 47 4.16 -28.87 11.47
C GLU A 47 3.44 -29.16 10.14
N VAL A 48 3.27 -28.14 9.30
CA VAL A 48 2.62 -28.27 8.00
C VAL A 48 3.60 -28.83 6.99
N THR A 49 3.14 -29.85 6.26
CA THR A 49 3.92 -30.47 5.18
C THR A 49 3.89 -29.61 3.91
N GLU A 50 4.90 -29.76 3.06
CA GLU A 50 4.96 -29.04 1.79
C GLU A 50 3.76 -29.36 0.87
N GLU A 51 3.20 -30.56 0.96
CA GLU A 51 2.00 -30.95 0.21
C GLU A 51 0.75 -30.19 0.66
N GLU A 52 0.57 -30.01 1.97
CA GLU A 52 -0.52 -29.20 2.52
C GLU A 52 -0.38 -27.73 2.09
N PHE A 53 0.85 -27.20 2.05
CA PHE A 53 1.11 -25.85 1.54
C PHE A 53 0.79 -25.69 0.05
N LYS A 54 1.11 -26.69 -0.79
CA LYS A 54 0.74 -26.68 -2.21
C LYS A 54 -0.78 -26.67 -2.38
N LYS A 55 -1.50 -27.52 -1.64
CA LYS A 55 -2.97 -27.55 -1.66
C LYS A 55 -3.58 -26.21 -1.25
N ILE A 56 -3.08 -25.61 -0.17
CA ILE A 56 -3.55 -24.28 0.30
C ILE A 56 -3.30 -23.23 -0.78
N THR A 57 -2.12 -23.22 -1.40
CA THR A 57 -1.78 -22.27 -2.47
C THR A 57 -2.71 -22.42 -3.67
N GLU A 58 -2.94 -23.65 -4.15
CA GLU A 58 -3.84 -23.90 -5.28
C GLU A 58 -5.29 -23.45 -5.00
N VAL A 59 -5.78 -23.67 -3.78
CA VAL A 59 -7.13 -23.22 -3.38
C VAL A 59 -7.19 -21.68 -3.34
N ILE A 60 -6.14 -21.03 -2.84
CA ILE A 60 -6.09 -19.57 -2.77
C ILE A 60 -6.05 -18.97 -4.17
N GLU A 61 -5.16 -19.43 -5.05
CA GLU A 61 -5.00 -18.89 -6.41
C GLU A 61 -6.28 -19.05 -7.26
N LYS A 62 -7.01 -20.15 -7.09
CA LYS A 62 -8.25 -20.40 -7.84
C LYS A 62 -9.42 -19.54 -7.38
N ASN A 63 -9.56 -19.32 -6.07
CA ASN A 63 -10.77 -18.75 -5.49
C ASN A 63 -10.63 -17.26 -5.12
N PHE A 64 -9.41 -16.77 -4.88
CA PHE A 64 -9.17 -15.46 -4.29
C PHE A 64 -8.05 -14.70 -4.99
N LYS A 65 -8.32 -13.42 -5.23
CA LYS A 65 -7.31 -12.46 -5.64
C LYS A 65 -6.58 -11.95 -4.40
N VAL A 66 -5.27 -12.07 -4.39
CA VAL A 66 -4.43 -11.87 -3.21
C VAL A 66 -3.26 -10.94 -3.48
N GLU A 67 -2.79 -10.27 -2.42
CA GLU A 67 -1.63 -9.37 -2.43
C GLU A 67 -1.60 -8.39 -3.60
N GLY A 68 -0.65 -8.57 -4.54
CA GLY A 68 -0.36 -7.64 -5.61
C GLY A 68 -1.57 -7.40 -6.50
N GLU A 69 -2.22 -8.47 -6.94
CA GLU A 69 -3.36 -8.39 -7.85
C GLU A 69 -4.52 -7.61 -7.22
N LEU A 70 -4.84 -7.88 -5.94
CA LEU A 70 -5.90 -7.18 -5.23
C LEU A 70 -5.55 -5.70 -5.01
N ARG A 71 -4.29 -5.38 -4.71
CA ARG A 71 -3.85 -3.99 -4.52
C ARG A 71 -3.87 -3.22 -5.84
N GLU A 72 -3.43 -3.82 -6.93
CA GLU A 72 -3.44 -3.22 -8.26
C GLU A 72 -4.86 -2.91 -8.70
N GLN A 73 -5.78 -3.88 -8.60
CA GLN A 73 -7.20 -3.69 -8.91
C GLN A 73 -7.83 -2.55 -8.11
N LEU A 74 -7.58 -2.49 -6.80
CA LEU A 74 -8.07 -1.38 -5.98
C LEU A 74 -7.50 -0.02 -6.42
N THR A 75 -6.25 0.00 -6.86
CA THR A 75 -5.58 1.22 -7.32
C THR A 75 -6.15 1.67 -8.66
N GLU A 76 -6.39 0.74 -9.59
CA GLU A 76 -7.07 0.96 -10.87
C GLU A 76 -8.49 1.47 -10.68
N ASP A 77 -9.26 0.87 -9.77
CA ASP A 77 -10.60 1.32 -9.44
C ASP A 77 -10.62 2.78 -8.97
N ILE A 78 -9.66 3.17 -8.12
CA ILE A 78 -9.54 4.54 -7.63
C ILE A 78 -9.09 5.49 -8.75
N LYS A 79 -8.15 5.07 -9.61
CA LYS A 79 -7.71 5.85 -10.78
C LYS A 79 -8.87 6.11 -11.73
N ARG A 80 -9.62 5.07 -12.09
CA ARG A 80 -10.84 5.15 -12.90
C ARG A 80 -11.84 6.16 -12.31
N LEU A 81 -12.10 6.11 -11.01
CA LEU A 81 -13.02 7.06 -10.36
C LEU A 81 -12.55 8.52 -10.45
N ARG A 82 -11.24 8.75 -10.43
CA ARG A 82 -10.62 10.08 -10.56
C ARG A 82 -10.69 10.59 -12.00
N GLU A 83 -10.38 9.74 -12.98
CA GLU A 83 -10.42 10.07 -14.41
C GLU A 83 -11.84 10.42 -14.88
N ILE A 84 -12.85 9.68 -14.43
CA ILE A 84 -14.26 9.97 -14.71
C ILE A 84 -14.72 11.33 -14.11
N GLY A 85 -14.00 11.86 -13.11
CA GLY A 85 -14.38 13.10 -12.45
C GLY A 85 -15.57 12.96 -11.48
N SER A 86 -15.92 11.74 -11.09
CA SER A 86 -17.01 11.48 -10.13
C SER A 86 -16.79 12.18 -8.78
N TYR A 87 -17.88 12.46 -8.03
CA TYR A 87 -17.77 13.02 -6.68
C TYR A 87 -16.83 12.19 -5.79
N ARG A 88 -16.95 10.86 -5.86
CA ARG A 88 -16.05 9.93 -5.14
C ARG A 88 -14.60 10.12 -5.54
N GLY A 89 -14.31 10.19 -6.84
CA GLY A 89 -12.97 10.46 -7.37
C GLY A 89 -12.38 11.78 -6.85
N SER A 90 -13.17 12.86 -6.88
CA SER A 90 -12.74 14.17 -6.37
C SER A 90 -12.36 14.13 -4.87
N ARG A 91 -13.09 13.35 -4.07
CA ARG A 91 -12.80 13.14 -2.64
C ARG A 91 -11.54 12.31 -2.43
N HIS A 92 -11.35 11.27 -3.25
CA HIS A 92 -10.10 10.49 -3.26
C HIS A 92 -8.89 11.32 -3.69
N ALA A 93 -9.03 12.27 -4.62
CA ALA A 93 -7.97 13.20 -5.01
C ALA A 93 -7.64 14.20 -3.89
N LYS A 94 -8.67 14.75 -3.22
CA LYS A 94 -8.52 15.72 -2.12
C LYS A 94 -8.12 15.08 -0.78
N GLY A 95 -7.98 13.76 -0.70
CA GLY A 95 -7.66 13.05 0.55
C GLY A 95 -8.75 13.19 1.63
N LEU A 96 -10.01 13.29 1.23
CA LEU A 96 -11.15 13.43 2.14
C LEU A 96 -11.98 12.14 2.24
N PRO A 97 -12.72 11.96 3.34
CA PRO A 97 -13.71 10.89 3.44
C PRO A 97 -14.72 10.87 2.29
N VAL A 98 -15.00 9.68 1.77
CA VAL A 98 -15.80 9.47 0.54
C VAL A 98 -17.26 9.14 0.88
N ARG A 99 -17.53 8.52 2.03
CA ARG A 99 -18.86 8.02 2.45
C ARG A 99 -19.72 9.07 3.17
N GLY A 100 -19.64 10.35 2.79
CA GLY A 100 -20.47 11.41 3.39
C GLY A 100 -20.16 11.75 4.86
N GLN A 101 -19.04 11.29 5.40
CA GLN A 101 -18.66 11.54 6.79
C GLN A 101 -18.40 13.04 7.06
N ARG A 102 -18.75 13.53 8.27
CA ARG A 102 -18.58 14.93 8.68
C ARG A 102 -17.10 15.34 8.68
N THR A 103 -16.73 16.27 7.79
CA THR A 103 -15.33 16.73 7.65
C THR A 103 -14.98 18.03 8.39
N LYS A 104 -15.92 18.63 9.14
CA LYS A 104 -15.66 19.86 9.90
C LYS A 104 -14.66 19.60 11.05
N SER A 105 -14.87 18.52 11.82
CA SER A 105 -14.04 18.16 12.98
C SER A 105 -13.24 16.86 12.77
N ASN A 106 -13.94 15.75 12.52
CA ASN A 106 -13.41 14.39 12.66
C ASN A 106 -13.15 13.74 11.29
N ALA A 107 -11.98 14.00 10.70
CA ALA A 107 -11.55 13.39 9.44
C ALA A 107 -10.06 13.03 9.41
N ARG A 108 -9.48 12.72 10.59
CA ARG A 108 -8.02 12.61 10.75
C ARG A 108 -7.41 11.34 10.16
N THR A 109 -8.12 10.23 10.13
CA THR A 109 -7.66 8.99 9.47
C THR A 109 -7.37 9.20 7.98
N LYS A 110 -8.11 10.10 7.30
CA LYS A 110 -7.86 10.45 5.89
C LYS A 110 -7.04 11.73 5.68
N ARG A 111 -7.24 12.78 6.50
CA ARG A 111 -6.48 14.04 6.41
C ARG A 111 -5.05 13.94 6.96
N GLY A 112 -4.75 12.92 7.76
CA GLY A 112 -3.48 12.78 8.47
C GLY A 112 -3.39 13.61 9.76
N LYS A 113 -2.16 13.73 10.28
CA LYS A 113 -1.83 14.44 11.53
C LYS A 113 -2.22 15.92 11.45
N ARG A 114 -2.51 16.54 12.60
CA ARG A 114 -2.85 17.98 12.66
C ARG A 114 -1.64 18.80 12.22
N LYS A 115 -1.80 19.58 11.16
CA LYS A 115 -0.84 20.62 10.78
C LYS A 115 -1.21 21.86 11.60
N THR A 116 -0.45 22.15 12.66
CA THR A 116 -0.61 23.39 13.42
C THR A 116 0.01 24.51 12.60
N VAL A 117 -0.83 25.42 12.11
CA VAL A 117 -0.40 26.64 11.42
C VAL A 117 0.18 27.57 12.48
N GLY A 118 1.48 27.44 12.79
CA GLY A 118 2.17 28.31 13.75
C GLY A 118 3.31 27.68 14.56
N ALA A 119 3.36 26.34 14.71
CA ALA A 119 4.37 25.68 15.56
C ALA A 119 5.59 25.12 14.78
N LEU A 120 5.59 25.21 13.46
CA LEU A 120 6.68 24.71 12.62
C LEU A 120 7.51 25.89 12.10
N ARG A 121 8.78 25.97 12.51
CA ARG A 121 9.77 26.89 11.93
C ARG A 121 9.85 26.69 10.41
N LYS A 122 10.15 27.77 9.68
CA LYS A 122 10.19 27.85 8.20
C LYS A 122 10.99 26.70 7.55
N GLU A 123 12.04 26.23 8.22
CA GLU A 123 12.89 25.10 7.79
C GLU A 123 12.17 23.74 7.80
N ALA A 124 11.25 23.51 8.75
CA ALA A 124 10.48 22.26 8.83
C ALA A 124 9.38 22.18 7.75
N TRP A 125 8.94 23.33 7.23
CA TRP A 125 8.05 23.40 6.06
C TRP A 125 8.80 23.09 4.77
N ALA A 126 9.99 23.66 4.58
CA ALA A 126 10.82 23.42 3.39
C ALA A 126 11.19 21.92 3.23
N LYS A 127 11.51 21.24 4.34
CA LYS A 127 11.77 19.78 4.35
C LYS A 127 10.55 18.91 4.07
N LEU A 128 9.34 19.44 4.33
CA LEU A 128 8.08 18.73 4.05
C LEU A 128 7.64 18.89 2.58
N GLU A 129 8.05 19.98 1.93
CA GLU A 129 7.79 20.25 0.52
C GLU A 129 8.77 19.54 -0.42
N SER A 130 10.04 19.43 -0.03
CA SER A 130 11.06 18.68 -0.80
C SER A 130 10.83 17.17 -0.84
N GLY A 131 9.98 16.62 0.03
CA GLY A 131 9.62 15.20 0.07
C GLY A 131 8.48 14.76 -0.84
N LYS A 132 7.91 15.65 -1.69
CA LYS A 132 6.94 15.27 -2.72
C LYS A 132 7.65 14.94 -4.04
N PRO A 133 7.65 13.68 -4.52
CA PRO A 133 8.09 13.41 -5.87
C PRO A 133 6.94 13.76 -6.83
N GLY A 134 7.17 14.71 -7.73
CA GLY A 134 6.30 14.96 -8.88
C GLY A 134 5.97 16.43 -9.13
N ALA A 135 6.92 17.19 -9.67
CA ALA A 135 6.68 18.33 -10.55
C ALA A 135 8.03 18.81 -11.14
N THR A 136 8.59 18.05 -12.08
CA THR A 136 9.62 18.56 -12.99
C THR A 136 9.21 18.22 -14.42
N THR A 137 8.38 19.10 -14.98
CA THR A 137 8.20 19.23 -16.43
C THR A 137 8.39 20.69 -16.77
N GLY A 138 9.45 20.99 -17.54
CA GLY A 138 9.53 22.15 -18.43
C GLY A 138 10.23 23.40 -17.89
N ALA A 139 11.53 23.54 -18.18
CA ALA A 139 12.09 24.75 -18.77
C ALA A 139 13.48 24.44 -19.35
N ALA A 140 13.63 24.66 -20.66
CA ALA A 140 14.84 24.54 -21.44
C ALA A 140 15.65 25.86 -21.45
N ALA A 141 16.82 25.81 -22.11
CA ALA A 141 17.74 26.90 -22.47
C ALA A 141 18.65 27.37 -21.31
N GLU A 142 19.96 27.55 -21.44
CA GLU A 142 20.89 27.67 -22.57
C GLU A 142 22.32 27.50 -22.01
N ALA A 143 23.22 26.86 -22.76
CA ALA A 143 24.66 27.04 -22.58
C ALA A 143 25.11 28.26 -23.39
N PRO A 144 26.20 28.95 -22.98
CA PRO A 144 27.41 28.79 -23.79
C PRO A 144 28.71 28.71 -22.98
N THR A 145 29.63 27.97 -23.59
CA THR A 145 31.08 27.93 -23.41
C THR A 145 31.74 29.24 -23.83
N GLU A 146 32.77 29.73 -23.11
CA GLU A 146 34.18 29.79 -23.58
C GLU A 146 35.10 30.65 -22.68
N ALA A 147 36.28 30.06 -22.45
CA ALA A 147 37.61 30.56 -22.09
C ALA A 147 37.91 32.06 -21.91
N THR A 148 38.71 32.39 -20.88
CA THR A 148 40.06 32.97 -21.07
C THR A 148 40.90 32.93 -19.78
N GLU A 149 42.18 32.64 -19.96
CA GLU A 149 43.24 32.45 -18.97
C GLU A 149 43.84 33.78 -18.42
N LYS A 150 44.15 33.81 -17.11
CA LYS A 150 45.32 34.43 -16.36
C LYS A 150 45.85 35.86 -16.70
N PRO A 151 46.79 36.46 -15.91
CA PRO A 151 47.28 36.21 -14.54
C PRO A 151 47.48 37.48 -13.65
N ALA A 152 47.78 37.21 -12.36
CA ALA A 152 48.70 37.91 -11.43
C ALA A 152 48.54 39.41 -11.06
N LYS A 153 48.41 39.66 -9.76
CA LYS A 153 49.45 40.34 -8.97
C LYS A 153 49.45 39.82 -7.54
#